data_AF-A0A521Q7K9-F1
#
_entry.id   AF-A0A521Q7K9-F1
#
_cell.length_a   1.000
_cell.length_b   1.000
_cell.length_c   1.000
_cell.angle_alpha   90.00
_cell.angle_beta   90.00
_cell.angle_gamma   90.00
#
_symmetry.space_group_name_H-M   'P 1'
#
loop_
_entity.id
_entity.type
_entity.pdbx_description
1 polymer ?
#
loop_
_entity_poly.entity_id
_entity_poly.type
_entity_poly.pdbx_seq_one_letter_code
_entity_poly.pdbx_strand_id
1 'polypeptide(L)' 'MDKTEVIESLKASWLFLEGAEKILDLKKGEGYAAAHPEIVAAYMFTASLDFHARIFASAADHHGAMMGDLATSLDRLSGE' A
#
# COMPACT_ATOMS: atom_id res chain seq x y z
N MET A 1 -9.86 12.38 -0.46
CA MET A 1 -8.65 12.03 0.29
C MET A 1 -8.52 13.03 1.41
N ASP A 2 -8.64 12.56 2.64
CA ASP A 2 -8.54 13.40 3.84
C ASP A 2 -7.09 13.89 4.02
N LYS A 3 -6.89 15.10 4.55
CA LYS A 3 -5.55 15.63 4.88
C LYS A 3 -4.79 14.69 5.81
N THR A 4 -5.49 14.01 6.72
CA THR A 4 -4.89 13.02 7.62
C THR A 4 -4.32 11.83 6.85
N GLU A 5 -5.05 11.30 5.87
CA GLU A 5 -4.58 10.21 5.01
C GLU A 5 -3.32 10.59 4.23
N VAL A 6 -3.26 11.83 3.72
CA VAL A 6 -2.08 12.33 2.99
C VAL A 6 -0.85 12.39 3.89
N ILE A 7 -1.00 12.88 5.12
CA ILE A 7 0.10 13.00 6.09
C ILE A 7 0.61 11.62 6.50
N GLU A 8 -0.28 10.67 6.78
CA GLU A 8 0.12 9.31 7.14
C GLU A 8 0.79 8.57 5.96
N SER A 9 0.31 8.78 4.74
CA SER A 9 0.94 8.24 3.53
C SER A 9 2.36 8.79 3.31
N LEU A 10 2.57 10.10 3.54
CA LEU A 10 3.90 10.72 3.45
C LEU A 10 4.87 10.17 4.51
N LYS A 11 4.41 10.00 5.76
CA LYS A 11 5.22 9.39 6.83
C LYS A 11 5.62 7.95 6.51
N ALA A 12 4.68 7.15 6.04
CA ALA A 12 4.94 5.77 5.63
C ALA A 12 5.99 5.73 4.50
N SER A 13 5.83 6.58 3.49
CA SER A 13 6.77 6.68 2.35
C SER A 13 8.18 7.05 2.80
N TRP A 14 8.31 7.99 3.75
CA TRP A 14 9.60 8.38 4.31
C TRP A 14 10.28 7.26 5.11
N LEU A 15 9.52 6.52 5.93
CA LEU A 15 10.04 5.37 6.66
C LEU A 15 10.50 4.24 5.72
N PHE A 16 9.79 4.02 4.62
CA PHE A 16 10.20 3.06 3.60
C PHE A 16 11.49 3.48 2.89
N LEU A 17 11.64 4.77 2.59
CA LEU A 17 12.87 5.31 2.00
C LEU A 17 14.07 5.09 2.93
N GLU A 18 13.98 5.53 4.19
CA GLU A 18 15.08 5.34 5.15
C GLU A 18 15.40 3.85 5.36
N GLY A 19 14.36 3.01 5.40
CA GLY A 19 14.53 1.56 5.53
C GLY A 19 15.26 0.97 4.33
N ALA A 20 14.92 1.39 3.11
CA ALA A 20 15.57 0.92 1.88
C ALA A 20 17.05 1.29 1.86
N GLU A 21 17.40 2.54 2.17
CA GLU A 21 18.78 3.02 2.23
C GLU A 21 19.60 2.24 3.27
N LYS A 22 19.07 2.12 4.51
CA LYS A 22 19.74 1.37 5.58
C LYS A 22 19.94 -0.10 5.22
N ILE A 23 18.95 -0.76 4.61
CA ILE A 23 19.08 -2.17 4.21
C ILE A 23 20.12 -2.35 3.11
N LEU A 24 20.18 -1.42 2.14
CA LEU A 24 21.15 -1.46 1.06
C LEU A 24 22.56 -1.29 1.61
N ASP A 25 22.77 -0.30 2.48
CA ASP A 25 24.08 -0.04 3.09
C ASP A 25 24.51 -1.20 4.02
N LEU A 26 23.59 -1.77 4.80
CA LEU A 26 23.88 -2.94 5.63
C LEU A 26 24.29 -4.18 4.80
N LYS A 27 23.71 -4.36 3.61
CA LYS A 27 23.94 -5.56 2.78
C LYS A 27 25.09 -5.42 1.79
N LYS A 28 25.37 -4.19 1.33
CA LYS A 28 26.30 -3.92 0.22
C LYS A 28 27.49 -3.08 0.62
N GLY A 29 27.48 -2.53 1.83
CA GLY A 29 28.51 -1.64 2.34
C GLY A 29 27.98 -0.22 2.47
N GLU A 30 28.51 0.49 3.47
CA GLU A 30 28.14 1.88 3.76
C GLU A 30 28.36 2.78 2.53
N GLY A 31 27.37 3.62 2.21
CA GLY A 31 27.40 4.52 1.05
C GLY A 31 26.96 3.89 -0.28
N TYR A 32 26.62 2.60 -0.31
CA TYR A 32 26.11 1.95 -1.51
C TYR A 32 24.77 2.55 -1.97
N ALA A 33 23.85 2.84 -1.05
CA ALA A 33 22.57 3.45 -1.35
C ALA A 33 22.75 4.85 -1.98
N ALA A 34 23.68 5.64 -1.44
CA ALA A 34 24.01 6.97 -1.96
C ALA A 34 24.67 6.90 -3.35
N ALA A 35 25.49 5.87 -3.61
CA ALA A 35 26.12 5.65 -4.90
C ALA A 35 25.14 5.13 -5.98
N HIS A 36 24.02 4.53 -5.56
CA HIS A 36 23.05 3.88 -6.44
C HIS A 36 21.60 4.32 -6.16
N PRO A 37 21.26 5.61 -6.35
CA PRO A 37 19.91 6.12 -6.11
C PRO A 37 18.84 5.45 -6.98
N GLU A 38 19.21 4.92 -8.15
CA GLU A 38 18.33 4.16 -9.04
C GLU A 38 17.80 2.87 -8.38
N ILE A 39 18.60 2.24 -7.51
CA ILE A 39 18.20 1.03 -6.79
C ILE A 39 17.24 1.39 -5.66
N VAL A 40 17.51 2.48 -4.94
CA VAL A 40 16.60 3.02 -3.92
C VAL A 40 15.24 3.35 -4.54
N ALA A 41 15.23 4.02 -5.70
CA ALA A 41 14.01 4.33 -6.44
C ALA A 41 13.24 3.08 -6.87
N ALA A 42 13.92 2.04 -7.37
CA ALA A 42 13.28 0.77 -7.71
C ALA A 42 12.66 0.07 -6.50
N TYR A 43 13.33 0.14 -5.35
CA TYR A 43 12.81 -0.40 -4.09
C TYR A 43 11.54 0.34 -3.65
N MET A 44 11.58 1.67 -3.68
CA MET A 44 10.42 2.50 -3.36
C MET A 44 9.24 2.28 -4.31
N PHE A 45 9.51 2.14 -5.62
CA PHE A 45 8.48 1.85 -6.61
C PHE A 45 7.81 0.48 -6.35
N THR A 46 8.61 -0.53 -5.99
CA THR A 46 8.07 -1.85 -5.65
C THR A 46 7.21 -1.79 -4.38
N ALA A 47 7.67 -1.06 -3.36
CA ALA A 47 6.92 -0.86 -2.12
C ALA A 47 5.60 -0.10 -2.35
N SER A 48 5.60 0.91 -3.24
CA SER A 48 4.39 1.65 -3.58
C SER A 48 3.38 0.79 -4.34
N LEU A 49 3.84 -0.10 -5.23
CA LEU A 49 2.98 -1.07 -5.91
C LEU A 49 2.34 -2.05 -4.91
N ASP A 50 3.09 -2.59 -3.95
CA ASP A 50 2.54 -3.49 -2.92
C ASP A 50 1.49 -2.78 -2.05
N PHE A 51 1.75 -1.53 -1.67
CA PHE A 51 0.79 -0.72 -0.92
C PHE A 51 -0.50 -0.50 -1.70
N HIS A 52 -0.41 -0.09 -2.97
CA HIS A 52 -1.59 0.10 -3.81
C HIS A 52 -2.36 -1.22 -4.01
N ALA A 53 -1.67 -2.33 -4.26
CA ALA A 53 -2.30 -3.64 -4.41
C ALA A 53 -3.12 -4.03 -3.17
N ARG A 54 -2.60 -3.77 -1.96
CA ARG A 54 -3.32 -4.01 -0.70
C ARG A 54 -4.54 -3.11 -0.52
N ILE A 55 -4.44 -1.83 -0.88
CA ILE A 55 -5.60 -0.93 -0.87
C ILE A 55 -6.69 -1.44 -1.82
N PHE A 56 -6.32 -1.83 -3.05
CA PHE A 56 -7.28 -2.36 -4.00
C PHE A 56 -7.90 -3.67 -3.53
N ALA A 57 -7.13 -4.57 -2.93
CA ALA A 57 -7.65 -5.80 -2.34
C ALA A 57 -8.66 -5.51 -1.21
N SER A 58 -8.32 -4.61 -0.28
CA SER A 58 -9.21 -4.19 0.81
C SER A 58 -10.51 -3.55 0.27
N ALA A 59 -10.40 -2.69 -0.75
CA ALA A 59 -11.56 -2.08 -1.39
C ALA A 59 -12.43 -3.13 -2.11
N ALA A 60 -11.82 -4.13 -2.75
CA ALA A 60 -12.54 -5.22 -3.39
C ALA A 60 -13.28 -6.10 -2.37
N ASP A 61 -12.64 -6.43 -1.24
CA ASP A 61 -13.25 -7.21 -0.17
C ASP A 61 -14.45 -6.47 0.44
N HIS A 62 -14.31 -5.16 0.69
CA HIS A 62 -15.41 -4.33 1.20
C HIS A 62 -16.57 -4.25 0.21
N HIS A 63 -16.28 -4.10 -1.09
CA HIS A 63 -17.30 -4.08 -2.13
C HIS A 63 -18.01 -5.44 -2.26
N GLY A 64 -17.27 -6.55 -2.15
CA GLY A 64 -17.84 -7.90 -2.14
C GLY A 64 -18.80 -8.12 -0.97
N ALA A 65 -18.44 -7.65 0.23
CA ALA A 65 -19.32 -7.71 1.40
C ALA A 65 -20.62 -6.91 1.18
N MET A 66 -20.53 -5.68 0.67
CA MET A 66 -21.72 -4.86 0.37
C MET A 66 -22.64 -5.52 -0.67
N MET A 67 -22.09 -6.13 -1.71
CA MET A 67 -22.89 -6.84 -2.72
C MET A 67 -23.57 -8.08 -2.13
N GLY A 68 -22.92 -8.79 -1.21
CA GLY A 68 -23.53 -9.91 -0.48
C GLY A 68 -24.69 -9.48 0.41
N ASP A 69 -24.53 -8.37 1.13
CA ASP A 69 -25.59 -7.80 1.97
C ASP A 69 -26.78 -7.31 1.12
N LEU A 70 -26.50 -6.70 -0.04
CA LEU A 70 -27.53 -6.27 -0.98
C LEU A 70 -28.31 -7.47 -1.55
N ALA A 71 -27.61 -8.53 -1.97
CA ALA A 71 -28.23 -9.74 -2.49
C ALA A 71 -29.14 -10.39 -1.42
N THR A 72 -28.66 -10.51 -0.19
CA THR A 72 -29.44 -11.03 0.95
C THR A 72 -30.70 -10.19 1.21
N SER A 73 -30.57 -8.86 1.11
CA SER A 73 -31.69 -7.94 1.31
C SER A 73 -32.75 -8.06 0.21
N LEU A 74 -32.32 -8.26 -1.05
CA LEU A 74 -33.21 -8.47 -2.19
C LEU A 74 -33.93 -9.81 -2.12
N ASP A 75 -33.23 -10.90 -1.77
CA ASP A 75 -33.84 -12.22 -1.59
C ASP A 75 -34.97 -12.17 -0.57
N ARG A 76 -34.74 -11.50 0.57
CA ARG A 76 -35.75 -11.32 1.62
C ARG A 76 -36.97 -10.53 1.14
N LEU A 77 -36.77 -9.51 0.31
CA LEU A 77 -37.85 -8.72 -0.29
C LEU A 77 -38.63 -9.48 -1.37
N SER A 78 -38.00 -10.43 -2.05
CA SER A 78 -38.61 -11.22 -3.12
C SER A 78 -39.34 -12.49 -2.64
N GLY A 79 -39.06 -12.92 -1.40
CA GLY A 79 -39.70 -14.06 -0.74
C GLY A 79 -40.89 -13.70 0.16
N GLU A 80 -41.19 -12.42 0.33
CA GLU A 80 -42.44 -11.88 0.91
C GLU A 80 -43.50 -11.65 -0.19
#